data_AF-A0A2G9THE0-F1
#
_entry.id   AF-A0A2G9THE0-F1
#
_cell.length_a   1.000
_cell.length_b   1.000
_cell.length_c   1.000
_cell.angle_alpha   90.00
_cell.angle_beta   90.00
_cell.angle_gamma   90.00
#
_symmetry.space_group_name_H-M   'P 1'
#
loop_
_entity.id
_entity.type
_entity.pdbx_description
1 polymer ?
#
loop_
_entity_poly.entity_id
_entity_poly.type
_entity_poly.pdbx_seq_one_letter_code
_entity_poly.pdbx_strand_id
1 'polypeptide(L)'
;AAALALESNDRAACFHLARIYEAEENFSKAVDFYTRAHAYNSAIRLVKEHDMRDLLANLCLMAGGSEIVEAARYFEDIPGYVHQAVMLYHKAGMVGRALDLAFRAQQFSALDLVIKDLNAGSDPNVLK
;
A
#
# COMPACT_ATOMS: atom_id res chain seq x y z
N ALA A 1 4.38 -32.57 -7.56
CA ALA A 1 3.75 -32.03 -6.34
C ALA A 1 3.49 -30.52 -6.43
N ALA A 2 4.46 -29.68 -6.81
CA ALA A 2 4.26 -28.22 -6.95
C ALA A 2 3.24 -27.79 -8.03
N ALA A 3 3.03 -28.59 -9.08
CA ALA A 3 2.08 -28.27 -10.15
C ALA A 3 0.59 -28.38 -9.72
N LEU A 4 0.26 -29.22 -8.74
CA LEU A 4 -1.12 -29.37 -8.23
C LEU A 4 -1.54 -28.24 -7.26
N ALA A 5 -0.56 -27.53 -6.69
CA ALA A 5 -0.79 -26.37 -5.84
C ALA A 5 -1.11 -25.09 -6.65
N LEU A 6 -0.61 -25.01 -7.89
CA LEU A 6 -0.88 -23.88 -8.78
C LEU A 6 -2.36 -23.80 -9.22
N GLU A 7 -3.04 -24.96 -9.32
CA GLU A 7 -4.45 -25.05 -9.74
C GLU A 7 -5.45 -24.88 -8.58
N SER A 8 -5.05 -25.12 -7.33
CA SER A 8 -6.01 -25.21 -6.23
C SER A 8 -6.45 -23.86 -5.64
N ASN A 9 -5.82 -22.75 -6.04
CA ASN A 9 -6.03 -21.41 -5.46
C ASN A 9 -6.09 -21.40 -3.91
N ASP A 10 -5.45 -22.40 -3.31
CA ASP A 10 -5.49 -22.63 -1.87
C ASP A 10 -4.54 -21.63 -1.23
N ARG A 11 -5.08 -20.80 -0.35
CA ARG A 11 -4.35 -19.76 0.37
C ARG A 11 -3.20 -20.36 1.16
N ALA A 12 -3.39 -21.55 1.75
CA ALA A 12 -2.34 -22.25 2.49
C ALA A 12 -1.20 -22.68 1.55
N ALA A 13 -1.52 -23.23 0.38
CA ALA A 13 -0.53 -23.62 -0.61
C ALA A 13 0.27 -22.42 -1.14
N CYS A 14 -0.42 -21.30 -1.42
CA CYS A 14 0.23 -20.05 -1.82
C CYS A 14 1.17 -19.53 -0.72
N PHE A 15 0.75 -19.59 0.55
CA PHE A 15 1.57 -19.17 1.68
C PHE A 15 2.83 -20.03 1.83
N HIS A 16 2.71 -21.36 1.71
CA HIS A 16 3.87 -22.25 1.75
C HIS A 16 4.84 -21.98 0.59
N LEU A 17 4.34 -21.74 -0.61
CA LEU A 17 5.17 -21.43 -1.76
C LEU A 17 5.87 -20.06 -1.61
N ALA A 18 5.19 -19.07 -1.03
CA ALA A 18 5.78 -17.79 -0.68
C ALA A 18 6.98 -17.94 0.26
N ARG A 19 6.86 -18.79 1.29
CA ARG A 19 7.97 -19.09 2.22
C ARG A 19 9.16 -19.78 1.56
N ILE A 20 8.90 -20.65 0.58
CA ILE A 20 9.97 -21.31 -0.19
C ILE A 20 10.73 -20.25 -1.02
N TYR A 21 10.00 -19.40 -1.74
CA TYR A 21 10.63 -18.31 -2.51
C TYR A 21 11.36 -17.31 -1.62
N GLU A 22 10.85 -17.03 -0.43
CA GLU A 22 11.54 -16.19 0.55
C GLU A 22 12.86 -16.83 1.02
N ALA A 23 12.88 -18.14 1.28
CA ALA A 23 14.09 -18.87 1.65
C ALA A 23 15.11 -18.98 0.50
N GLU A 24 14.64 -18.92 -0.75
CA GLU A 24 15.47 -18.86 -1.97
C GLU A 24 15.89 -17.41 -2.34
N GLU A 25 15.60 -16.43 -1.46
CA GLU A 25 15.89 -15.00 -1.68
C GLU A 25 15.20 -14.40 -2.92
N ASN A 26 14.17 -15.06 -3.43
CA ASN A 26 13.35 -14.58 -4.54
C ASN A 26 12.17 -13.74 -4.01
N PHE A 27 12.49 -12.58 -3.44
CA PHE A 27 11.53 -11.74 -2.72
C PHE A 27 10.38 -11.25 -3.60
N SER A 28 10.61 -11.02 -4.89
CA SER A 28 9.56 -10.64 -5.84
C SER A 28 8.47 -11.70 -5.96
N LYS A 29 8.86 -12.96 -6.20
CA LYS A 29 7.90 -14.07 -6.25
C LYS A 29 7.28 -14.35 -4.88
N ALA A 30 8.06 -14.20 -3.80
CA ALA A 30 7.53 -14.38 -2.45
C ALA A 30 6.39 -13.39 -2.15
N VAL A 31 6.55 -12.10 -2.52
CA VAL A 31 5.52 -11.08 -2.38
C VAL A 31 4.27 -11.42 -3.20
N ASP A 32 4.42 -11.87 -4.45
CA ASP A 32 3.28 -12.28 -5.28
C ASP A 32 2.47 -13.41 -4.65
N PHE A 33 3.16 -14.44 -4.14
CA PHE A 33 2.48 -15.57 -3.50
C PHE A 33 1.90 -15.24 -2.12
N TYR A 34 2.54 -14.37 -1.33
CA TYR A 34 1.94 -13.84 -0.10
C TYR A 34 0.67 -13.02 -0.38
N THR A 35 0.68 -12.24 -1.46
CA THR A 35 -0.49 -11.47 -1.92
C THR A 35 -1.65 -12.40 -2.28
N ARG A 36 -1.38 -13.45 -3.08
CA ARG A 36 -2.38 -14.46 -3.45
C ARG A 36 -2.91 -15.25 -2.25
N ALA A 37 -2.10 -15.41 -1.21
CA ALA A 37 -2.50 -16.04 0.05
C ALA A 37 -3.31 -15.11 0.97
N HIS A 38 -3.51 -13.83 0.63
CA HIS A 38 -4.00 -12.77 1.52
C HIS A 38 -3.15 -12.56 2.78
N ALA A 39 -1.87 -12.93 2.73
CA ALA A 39 -0.92 -12.74 3.81
C ALA A 39 -0.22 -11.37 3.69
N TYR A 40 -1.01 -10.29 3.68
CA TYR A 40 -0.53 -8.94 3.41
C TYR A 40 0.55 -8.48 4.37
N ASN A 41 0.47 -8.83 5.66
CA ASN A 41 1.51 -8.49 6.64
C ASN A 41 2.90 -9.05 6.26
N SER A 42 2.92 -10.27 5.70
CA SER A 42 4.18 -10.89 5.24
C SER A 42 4.70 -10.21 3.98
N ALA A 43 3.80 -9.89 3.04
CA ALA A 43 4.16 -9.17 1.83
C ALA A 43 4.66 -7.74 2.11
N ILE A 44 3.98 -6.99 3.00
CA ILE A 44 4.38 -5.64 3.44
C ILE A 44 5.77 -5.70 4.07
N ARG A 45 6.02 -6.67 4.97
CA ARG A 45 7.34 -6.85 5.59
C ARG A 45 8.44 -7.02 4.55
N LEU A 46 8.28 -7.96 3.60
CA LEU A 46 9.28 -8.20 2.56
C LEU A 46 9.53 -6.96 1.70
N VAL A 47 8.45 -6.29 1.31
CA VAL A 47 8.56 -5.11 0.47
C VAL A 47 9.30 -3.97 1.18
N LYS A 48 9.11 -3.83 2.50
CA LYS A 48 9.84 -2.86 3.33
C LYS A 48 11.32 -3.24 3.50
N GLU A 49 11.60 -4.51 3.84
CA GLU A 49 12.97 -5.00 4.09
C GLU A 49 13.85 -4.98 2.83
N HIS A 50 13.25 -5.14 1.64
CA HIS A 50 13.96 -5.21 0.37
C HIS A 50 13.73 -4.01 -0.57
N ASP A 51 13.21 -2.90 -0.05
CA ASP A 51 13.00 -1.65 -0.82
C ASP A 51 12.17 -1.83 -2.11
N MET A 52 11.21 -2.76 -2.12
CA MET A 52 10.40 -3.11 -3.30
C MET A 52 9.20 -2.15 -3.49
N ARG A 53 9.48 -0.85 -3.47
CA ARG A 53 8.50 0.24 -3.30
C ARG A 53 7.37 0.22 -4.32
N ASP A 54 7.64 -0.19 -5.57
CA ASP A 54 6.63 -0.30 -6.64
C ASP A 54 5.54 -1.34 -6.33
N LEU A 55 5.87 -2.40 -5.59
CA LEU A 55 4.92 -3.44 -5.21
C LEU A 55 4.10 -3.04 -3.98
N LEU A 56 4.64 -2.19 -3.10
CA LEU A 56 3.94 -1.80 -1.87
C LEU A 56 2.63 -1.07 -2.15
N ALA A 57 2.67 -0.09 -3.07
CA ALA A 57 1.50 0.70 -3.42
C ALA A 57 0.38 -0.19 -3.96
N ASN A 58 0.70 -1.11 -4.87
CA ASN A 58 -0.26 -2.06 -5.44
C ASN A 58 -0.83 -3.01 -4.39
N LEU A 59 0.02 -3.50 -3.47
CA LEU A 59 -0.39 -4.37 -2.38
C LEU A 59 -1.46 -3.71 -1.49
N CYS A 60 -1.28 -2.42 -1.21
CA CYS A 60 -2.20 -1.66 -0.38
C CYS A 60 -3.52 -1.36 -1.08
N LEU A 61 -3.54 -1.29 -2.42
CA LEU A 61 -4.80 -1.20 -3.16
C LEU A 61 -5.65 -2.48 -3.03
N MET A 62 -5.00 -3.62 -2.82
CA MET A 62 -5.64 -4.93 -2.67
C MET A 62 -5.96 -5.28 -1.21
N ALA A 63 -5.22 -4.74 -0.26
CA ALA A 63 -5.44 -4.91 1.17
C ALA A 63 -6.51 -3.95 1.72
N GLY A 64 -7.00 -4.22 2.94
CA GLY A 64 -8.05 -3.44 3.59
C GLY A 64 -7.60 -2.05 4.06
N GLY A 65 -8.53 -1.31 4.67
CA GLY A 65 -8.28 0.06 5.13
C GLY A 65 -7.16 0.20 6.17
N SER A 66 -6.95 -0.82 7.02
CA SER A 66 -5.90 -0.79 8.04
C SER A 66 -4.50 -0.86 7.42
N GLU A 67 -4.34 -1.69 6.40
CA GLU A 67 -3.09 -1.93 5.69
C GLU A 67 -2.69 -0.72 4.83
N ILE A 68 -3.68 -0.02 4.24
CA ILE A 68 -3.44 1.24 3.51
C ILE A 68 -2.80 2.29 4.41
N VAL A 69 -3.28 2.43 5.65
CA VAL A 69 -2.76 3.42 6.60
C VAL A 69 -1.34 3.06 7.05
N GLU A 70 -1.07 1.78 7.29
CA GLU A 70 0.28 1.33 7.67
C GLU A 70 1.31 1.60 6.57
N ALA A 71 0.95 1.37 5.31
CA ALA A 71 1.82 1.68 4.19
C ALA A 71 1.96 3.18 3.93
N ALA A 72 0.89 3.96 4.14
CA ALA A 72 0.97 5.42 4.05
C ALA A 72 2.02 5.97 5.02
N ARG A 73 2.05 5.47 6.27
CA ARG A 73 3.08 5.82 7.26
C ARG A 73 4.48 5.42 6.81
N TYR A 74 4.64 4.22 6.24
CA TYR A 74 5.95 3.78 5.75
C TYR A 74 6.49 4.71 4.65
N PHE A 75 5.66 5.11 3.69
CA PHE A 75 6.07 6.03 2.62
C PHE A 75 6.29 7.47 3.10
N GLU A 76 5.65 7.87 4.19
CA GLU A 76 5.82 9.20 4.81
C GLU A 76 7.26 9.41 5.27
N ASP A 77 7.91 8.36 5.79
CA ASP A 77 9.28 8.41 6.29
C ASP A 77 10.36 8.33 5.20
N ILE A 78 9.97 8.11 3.93
CA ILE A 78 10.92 7.91 2.81
C ILE A 78 11.00 9.19 1.94
N PRO A 79 12.17 9.84 1.85
CA PRO A 79 12.37 10.99 0.97
C PRO A 79 12.02 10.66 -0.49
N GLY A 80 11.21 11.51 -1.12
CA GLY A 80 10.74 11.33 -2.50
C GLY A 80 9.47 10.51 -2.68
N TYR A 81 8.97 9.85 -1.62
CA TYR A 81 7.76 9.01 -1.68
C TYR A 81 6.54 9.62 -1.00
N VAL A 82 6.66 10.86 -0.52
CA VAL A 82 5.58 11.56 0.18
C VAL A 82 4.30 11.67 -0.66
N HIS A 83 4.42 11.76 -1.99
CA HIS A 83 3.25 11.72 -2.89
C HIS A 83 2.43 10.43 -2.73
N GLN A 84 3.10 9.28 -2.64
CA GLN A 84 2.44 7.98 -2.47
C GLN A 84 1.77 7.89 -1.10
N ALA A 85 2.40 8.41 -0.04
CA ALA A 85 1.79 8.50 1.28
C ALA A 85 0.50 9.34 1.27
N VAL A 86 0.51 10.52 0.62
CA VAL A 86 -0.67 11.39 0.48
C VAL A 86 -1.81 10.66 -0.23
N MET A 87 -1.53 9.97 -1.34
CA MET A 87 -2.54 9.20 -2.08
C MET A 87 -3.14 8.07 -1.24
N LEU A 88 -2.32 7.35 -0.47
CA LEU A 88 -2.79 6.26 0.39
C LEU A 88 -3.65 6.78 1.54
N TYR A 89 -3.25 7.87 2.21
CA TYR A 89 -4.08 8.50 3.24
C TYR A 89 -5.43 9.00 2.68
N HIS A 90 -5.44 9.57 1.48
CA HIS A 90 -6.68 9.96 0.82
C HIS A 90 -7.58 8.75 0.56
N LYS A 91 -7.02 7.66 0.02
CA LYS A 91 -7.76 6.41 -0.24
C LYS A 91 -8.27 5.75 1.04
N ALA A 92 -7.56 5.89 2.15
CA ALA A 92 -8.01 5.44 3.47
C ALA A 92 -9.10 6.34 4.10
N GLY A 93 -9.52 7.43 3.43
CA GLY A 93 -10.46 8.41 3.96
C GLY A 93 -9.86 9.34 5.01
N MET A 94 -8.53 9.28 5.24
CA MET A 94 -7.80 10.15 6.17
C MET A 94 -7.44 11.49 5.52
N VAL A 95 -8.44 12.18 5.00
CA VAL A 95 -8.29 13.40 4.19
C VAL A 95 -7.50 14.49 4.91
N GLY A 96 -7.76 14.73 6.20
CA GLY A 96 -7.01 15.72 6.98
C GLY A 96 -5.51 15.43 7.08
N ARG A 97 -5.11 14.15 7.17
CA ARG A 97 -3.68 13.78 7.19
C ARG A 97 -3.05 13.87 5.82
N ALA A 98 -3.79 13.48 4.77
CA ALA A 98 -3.34 13.65 3.38
C ALA A 98 -3.06 15.12 3.06
N LEU A 99 -3.93 16.05 3.50
CA LEU A 99 -3.75 17.49 3.34
C LEU A 99 -2.53 18.01 4.10
N ASP A 100 -2.41 17.73 5.42
CA ASP A 100 -1.27 18.17 6.23
C ASP A 100 0.07 17.71 5.62
N LEU A 101 0.12 16.46 5.16
CA LEU A 101 1.31 15.90 4.55
C LEU A 101 1.62 16.55 3.18
N ALA A 102 0.60 16.76 2.34
CA ALA A 102 0.75 17.45 1.06
C ALA A 102 1.25 18.90 1.23
N PHE A 103 0.75 19.62 2.25
CA PHE A 103 1.20 20.96 2.60
C PHE A 103 2.67 20.98 3.01
N ARG A 104 3.07 20.10 3.93
CA ARG A 104 4.46 20.02 4.41
C ARG A 104 5.45 19.67 3.31
N ALA A 105 5.04 18.84 2.36
CA ALA A 105 5.85 18.44 1.22
C ALA A 105 5.75 19.39 0.02
N GLN A 106 5.04 20.52 0.15
CA GLN A 106 4.81 21.50 -0.93
C GLN A 106 4.24 20.87 -2.20
N GLN A 107 3.45 19.80 -2.07
CA GLN A 107 2.87 19.08 -3.19
C GLN A 107 1.53 19.67 -3.62
N PHE A 108 1.58 20.87 -4.20
CA PHE A 108 0.39 21.63 -4.59
C PHE A 108 -0.50 20.88 -5.61
N SER A 109 0.08 20.05 -6.48
CA SER A 109 -0.69 19.24 -7.44
C SER A 109 -1.49 18.12 -6.77
N ALA A 110 -0.94 17.50 -5.72
CA ALA A 110 -1.66 16.49 -4.93
C ALA A 110 -2.75 17.15 -4.07
N LEU A 111 -2.44 18.34 -3.53
CA LEU A 111 -3.37 19.17 -2.78
C LEU A 111 -4.59 19.56 -3.62
N ASP A 112 -4.40 20.03 -4.85
CA ASP A 112 -5.50 20.39 -5.76
C ASP A 112 -6.42 19.20 -6.05
N LEU A 113 -5.88 17.98 -6.16
CA LEU A 113 -6.67 16.77 -6.38
C LEU A 113 -7.55 16.47 -5.15
N VAL A 114 -6.96 16.50 -3.95
CA VAL A 114 -7.66 16.23 -2.69
C VAL A 114 -8.72 17.30 -2.40
N ILE A 115 -8.44 18.58 -2.69
CA ILE A 115 -9.39 19.69 -2.51
C ILE A 115 -10.55 19.61 -3.50
N LYS A 116 -10.30 19.23 -4.77
CA LYS A 116 -11.37 19.07 -5.77
C LYS A 116 -12.34 17.95 -5.39
N ASP A 117 -11.83 16.85 -4.87
CA ASP A 117 -12.66 15.73 -4.38
C ASP A 117 -13.45 16.12 -3.12
N LEU A 118 -12.86 16.92 -2.21
CA LEU A 118 -13.58 17.54 -1.09
C LEU A 118 -14.72 18.46 -1.58
N ASN A 119 -14.45 19.37 -2.52
CA ASN A 119 -15.44 20.35 -3.00
C ASN A 119 -16.64 19.70 -3.72
N ALA A 120 -16.48 18.48 -4.25
CA ALA A 120 -17.58 17.72 -4.85
C ALA A 120 -18.55 17.12 -3.81
N GLY A 121 -18.18 17.08 -2.52
CA GLY A 121 -18.99 16.48 -1.46
C GLY A 121 -19.04 17.23 -0.11
N SER A 122 -18.40 18.39 0.01
CA SER A 122 -18.21 19.04 1.31
C SER A 122 -18.90 20.40 1.41
N ASP A 123 -19.70 20.53 2.46
CA ASP A 123 -20.35 21.76 2.89
C ASP A 123 -19.34 22.93 3.03
N PRO A 124 -19.69 24.18 2.66
CA PRO A 124 -18.78 25.33 2.59
C PRO A 124 -18.09 25.77 3.90
N ASN A 125 -18.28 25.06 5.02
CA ASN A 125 -17.81 25.45 6.35
C ASN A 125 -16.47 24.83 6.78
N VAL A 126 -15.85 23.97 5.96
CA VAL A 126 -14.58 23.29 6.35
C VAL A 126 -13.33 24.17 6.19
N LEU A 127 -13.45 25.36 5.59
CA LEU A 127 -12.32 26.28 5.29
C LEU A 127 -12.42 27.60 6.09
N LYS A 128 -12.58 27.54 7.42
CA LYS A 128 -12.42 28.70 8.30
C LYS A 128 -11.24 28.54 9.24
#